data_AF-A0A0K8Q0E2-F1
#
_entry.id   AF-A0A0K8Q0E2-F1
#
_cell.length_a   1.000
_cell.length_b   1.000
_cell.length_c   1.000
_cell.angle_alpha   90.00
_cell.angle_beta   90.00
_cell.angle_gamma   90.00
#
_symmetry.space_group_name_H-M   'P 1'
#
loop_
_entity.id
_entity.type
_entity.pdbx_description
1 polymer ?
#
loop_
_entity_poly.entity_id
_entity_poly.type
_entity_poly.pdbx_seq_one_letter_code
_entity_poly.pdbx_strand_id
1 'polypeptide(L)'
;MVPINAEDLELAEGSESVRNKVFKTVDVTAPTRVNAIIVDTEGATTNFNESATPLSGEKWHELCASTLHEVQRVQADWLVLGGSLPEDLSTGREVDPGDLFRSAHRQAFQPAWTLQARPSGSGRRRQLPWIW
;
A
#
# COMPACT_ATOMS: atom_id res chain seq x y z
N MET A 1 4.09 -5.74 3.51
CA MET A 1 4.15 -4.90 4.73
C MET A 1 3.09 -3.83 4.65
N VAL A 2 2.46 -3.47 5.76
CA VAL A 2 1.40 -2.44 5.81
C VAL A 2 1.70 -1.44 6.91
N PRO A 3 1.88 -0.14 6.62
CA PRO A 3 1.92 0.89 7.66
C PRO A 3 0.52 1.03 8.27
N ILE A 4 0.39 0.91 9.59
CA ILE A 4 -0.88 1.04 10.31
C ILE A 4 -0.59 1.52 11.73
N ASN A 5 -1.46 2.36 12.30
CA ASN A 5 -1.34 2.78 13.69
C ASN A 5 -1.95 1.72 14.65
N ALA A 6 -1.68 1.86 15.94
CA ALA A 6 -2.19 0.92 16.94
C ALA A 6 -3.72 0.87 17.00
N GLU A 7 -4.40 2.02 16.94
CA GLU A 7 -5.85 2.12 17.05
C GLU A 7 -6.56 1.40 15.89
N ASP A 8 -6.10 1.60 14.66
CA ASP A 8 -6.64 0.96 13.47
C ASP A 8 -6.29 -0.53 13.42
N LEU A 9 -5.13 -0.90 13.95
CA LEU A 9 -4.75 -2.31 14.06
C LEU A 9 -5.71 -3.04 15.01
N GLU A 10 -6.04 -2.44 16.16
CA GLU A 10 -7.03 -2.96 17.11
C GLU A 10 -8.42 -3.07 16.46
N LEU A 11 -8.86 -2.03 15.74
CA LEU A 11 -10.12 -2.06 14.98
C LEU A 11 -10.11 -3.19 13.93
N ALA A 12 -8.96 -3.42 13.31
CA ALA A 12 -8.80 -4.46 12.30
C ALA A 12 -8.73 -5.88 12.90
N GLU A 13 -8.46 -6.08 14.19
CA GLU A 13 -8.47 -7.41 14.84
C GLU A 13 -9.86 -8.10 14.79
N GLY A 14 -10.92 -7.34 14.51
CA GLY A 14 -12.24 -7.89 14.19
C GLY A 14 -12.28 -8.67 12.86
N SER A 15 -11.34 -8.43 11.96
CA SER A 15 -11.24 -9.04 10.63
C SER A 15 -10.45 -10.35 10.66
N GLU A 16 -10.97 -11.36 9.93
CA GLU A 16 -10.35 -12.68 9.80
C GLU A 16 -8.92 -12.61 9.23
N SER A 17 -8.66 -11.69 8.30
CA SER A 17 -7.32 -11.50 7.70
C SER A 17 -6.27 -11.03 8.72
N VAL A 18 -6.68 -10.22 9.70
CA VAL A 18 -5.79 -9.76 10.78
C VAL A 18 -5.58 -10.88 11.78
N ARG A 19 -6.65 -11.59 12.15
CA ARG A 19 -6.59 -12.76 13.07
C ARG A 19 -5.69 -13.87 12.54
N ASN A 20 -5.77 -14.13 11.24
CA ASN A 20 -4.93 -15.12 10.56
C ASN A 20 -3.51 -14.61 10.27
N LYS A 21 -3.16 -13.38 10.70
CA LYS A 21 -1.83 -12.76 10.56
C LYS A 21 -1.29 -12.84 9.13
N VAL A 22 -2.18 -12.65 8.15
CA VAL A 22 -1.85 -12.81 6.72
C VAL A 22 -0.94 -11.69 6.22
N PHE A 23 -0.82 -10.59 6.97
CA PHE A 23 0.10 -9.50 6.69
C PHE A 23 0.93 -9.12 7.92
N LYS A 24 2.02 -8.41 7.63
CA LYS A 24 2.96 -7.84 8.61
C LYS A 24 2.89 -6.33 8.55
N THR A 25 3.03 -5.68 9.70
CA THR A 25 2.79 -4.25 9.88
C THR A 25 4.06 -3.49 10.26
N VAL A 26 4.04 -2.18 9.99
CA VAL A 26 4.96 -1.19 10.58
C VAL A 26 4.10 -0.17 11.29
N ASP A 27 4.40 0.08 12.55
CA ASP A 27 3.64 1.04 13.36
C ASP A 27 3.87 2.47 12.86
N VAL A 28 2.80 3.24 12.71
CA VAL A 28 2.82 4.66 12.33
C VAL A 28 1.86 5.45 13.22
N THR A 29 2.04 6.76 13.31
CA THR A 29 1.14 7.61 14.11
C THR A 29 -0.10 8.05 13.33
N ALA A 30 0.01 8.15 12.00
CA ALA A 30 -1.08 8.60 11.15
C ALA A 30 -2.18 7.52 11.04
N PRO A 31 -3.46 7.94 10.99
CA PRO A 31 -4.56 7.01 10.73
C PRO A 31 -4.52 6.47 9.31
N THR A 32 -5.08 5.29 9.13
CA THR A 32 -5.33 4.65 7.85
C THR A 32 -6.39 5.44 7.11
N ARG A 33 -6.07 5.85 5.87
CA ARG A 33 -7.01 6.62 5.04
C ARG A 33 -8.33 5.88 4.85
N VAL A 34 -9.42 6.62 4.80
CA VAL A 34 -10.75 6.07 4.49
C VAL A 34 -11.09 6.31 3.02
N ASN A 35 -11.44 5.24 2.32
CA ASN A 35 -11.97 5.30 0.97
C ASN A 35 -13.40 4.75 0.97
N ALA A 36 -14.36 5.55 0.49
CA ALA A 36 -15.76 5.16 0.41
C ALA A 36 -16.18 5.00 -1.05
N ILE A 37 -16.79 3.86 -1.37
CA ILE A 37 -17.39 3.61 -2.69
C ILE A 37 -18.90 3.59 -2.52
N ILE A 38 -19.58 4.53 -3.18
CA ILE A 38 -21.03 4.54 -3.30
C ILE A 38 -21.38 3.79 -4.57
N VAL A 39 -22.22 2.77 -4.44
CA VAL A 39 -22.77 2.01 -5.58
C VAL A 39 -24.24 2.38 -5.71
N ASP A 40 -24.65 2.87 -6.87
CA ASP A 40 -26.05 3.16 -7.14
C ASP A 40 -26.84 1.89 -7.52
N THR A 41 -28.16 2.04 -7.68
CA THR A 41 -29.06 0.94 -8.02
C THR A 41 -28.84 0.36 -9.42
N GLU A 42 -28.14 1.08 -10.30
CA GLU A 42 -27.77 0.63 -11.65
C GLU A 42 -26.35 0.00 -11.67
N GLY A 43 -25.67 -0.03 -10.51
CA GLY A 43 -24.34 -0.57 -10.36
C GLY A 43 -23.22 0.42 -10.71
N ALA A 44 -23.52 1.71 -10.92
CA ALA A 44 -22.48 2.70 -11.11
C ALA A 44 -21.79 3.02 -9.78
N THR A 45 -20.47 3.14 -9.81
CA THR A 45 -19.65 3.38 -8.62
C THR A 45 -19.11 4.80 -8.60
N THR A 46 -19.29 5.51 -7.49
CA THR A 46 -18.62 6.78 -7.19
C THR A 46 -17.65 6.56 -6.04
N ASN A 47 -16.38 6.90 -6.22
CA ASN A 47 -15.35 6.71 -5.21
C ASN A 47 -14.94 8.05 -4.58
N PHE A 48 -15.02 8.13 -3.25
CA PHE A 48 -14.53 9.21 -2.41
C PHE A 48 -13.31 8.70 -1.66
N ASN A 49 -12.12 9.13 -2.09
CA ASN A 49 -10.87 8.73 -1.46
C ASN A 49 -10.32 9.86 -0.61
N GLU A 50 -9.97 9.57 0.63
CA GLU A 50 -9.15 10.47 1.43
C GLU A 50 -7.72 10.53 0.88
N SER A 51 -7.10 11.70 0.99
CA SER A 51 -5.69 11.88 0.65
C SER A 51 -4.84 11.02 1.57
N ALA A 52 -3.83 10.33 1.01
CA ALA A 52 -2.88 9.59 1.85
C ALA A 52 -2.12 10.57 2.76
N THR A 53 -1.96 10.21 4.03
CA THR A 53 -1.12 10.98 4.95
C THR A 53 0.35 10.80 4.58
N PRO A 54 1.17 11.87 4.57
CA PRO A 54 2.60 11.76 4.38
C PRO A 54 3.25 10.87 5.45
N LEU A 55 4.31 10.16 5.06
CA LEU A 55 5.09 9.29 5.93
C LEU A 55 6.42 9.97 6.28
N SER A 56 6.92 9.81 7.51
CA SER A 56 8.29 10.26 7.80
C SER A 56 9.31 9.39 7.06
N GLY A 57 10.46 9.97 6.71
CA GLY A 57 11.57 9.22 6.09
C GLY A 57 12.05 8.04 6.95
N GLU A 58 12.00 8.17 8.28
CA GLU A 58 12.29 7.08 9.22
C GLU A 58 11.31 5.91 9.06
N LYS A 59 10.00 6.19 9.03
CA LYS A 59 8.98 5.16 8.87
C LYS A 59 9.00 4.55 7.47
N TRP A 60 9.37 5.32 6.45
CA TRP A 60 9.63 4.78 5.12
C TRP A 60 10.78 3.79 5.12
N HIS A 61 11.90 4.14 5.78
CA HIS A 61 13.06 3.28 5.90
C HIS A 61 12.73 1.99 6.68
N GLU A 62 12.01 2.10 7.79
CA GLU A 62 11.53 0.97 8.58
C GLU A 62 10.63 0.03 7.75
N LEU A 63 9.73 0.59 6.93
CA LEU A 63 8.89 -0.18 6.01
C LEU A 63 9.71 -0.94 4.97
N CYS A 64 10.73 -0.30 4.40
CA CYS A 64 11.62 -0.94 3.42
C CYS A 64 12.45 -2.06 4.07
N ALA A 65 13.06 -1.79 5.22
CA ALA A 65 13.87 -2.77 5.96
C ALA A 65 13.03 -3.99 6.38
N SER A 66 11.84 -3.76 6.93
CA SER A 66 10.91 -4.82 7.32
C SER A 66 10.43 -5.64 6.12
N THR A 67 10.20 -4.98 4.98
CA THR A 67 9.83 -5.68 3.73
C THR A 67 10.94 -6.61 3.29
N LEU A 68 12.19 -6.15 3.26
CA LEU A 68 13.33 -6.98 2.87
C LEU A 68 13.55 -8.14 3.84
N HIS A 69 13.39 -7.90 5.14
CA HIS A 69 13.46 -8.97 6.14
C HIS A 69 12.40 -10.05 5.88
N GLU A 70 11.14 -9.65 5.64
CA GLU A 70 10.07 -10.62 5.38
C GLU A 70 10.25 -11.37 4.06
N VAL A 71 10.72 -10.70 3.02
CA VAL A 71 11.08 -11.32 1.73
C VAL A 71 12.11 -12.43 1.95
N GLN A 72 13.16 -12.19 2.74
CA GLN A 72 14.15 -13.21 3.10
C GLN A 72 13.54 -14.33 3.95
N ARG A 73 12.77 -13.97 4.99
CA ARG A 73 12.20 -14.91 5.95
C ARG A 73 11.27 -15.93 5.29
N VAL A 74 10.50 -15.51 4.29
CA VAL A 74 9.57 -16.40 3.57
C VAL A 74 10.15 -16.95 2.27
N GLN A 75 11.39 -16.58 1.92
CA GLN A 75 12.02 -16.91 0.65
C GLN A 75 11.11 -16.56 -0.55
N ALA A 76 10.52 -15.36 -0.53
CA ALA A 76 9.57 -14.93 -1.55
C ALA A 76 10.26 -14.79 -2.91
N ASP A 77 9.78 -15.45 -3.97
CA ASP A 77 10.35 -15.26 -5.31
C ASP A 77 10.11 -13.85 -5.85
N TRP A 78 8.97 -13.24 -5.49
CA TRP A 78 8.46 -12.00 -6.08
C TRP A 78 8.22 -10.93 -5.02
N LEU A 79 8.56 -9.68 -5.36
CA LEU A 79 8.19 -8.49 -4.60
C LEU A 79 7.29 -7.59 -5.46
N VAL A 80 6.07 -7.35 -4.98
CA VAL A 80 5.09 -6.48 -5.63
C VAL A 80 4.87 -5.24 -4.79
N LEU A 81 5.02 -4.06 -5.41
CA LEU A 81 4.61 -2.77 -4.86
C LEU A 81 3.38 -2.29 -5.62
N GLY A 82 2.28 -2.10 -4.91
CA GLY A 82 1.00 -1.71 -5.48
C GLY A 82 0.46 -0.42 -4.86
N GLY A 83 -0.30 0.33 -5.65
CA GLY A 83 -0.94 1.57 -5.23
C GLY A 83 -0.08 2.81 -5.46
N SER A 84 -0.56 3.95 -4.97
CA SER A 84 0.18 5.21 -4.95
C SER A 84 1.13 5.24 -3.75
N LEU A 85 2.32 5.81 -3.93
CA LEU A 85 3.29 5.92 -2.86
C LEU A 85 2.99 7.14 -1.97
N PRO A 86 3.32 7.07 -0.68
CA PRO A 86 3.15 8.21 0.22
C PRO A 86 4.14 9.31 -0.13
N GLU A 87 3.79 10.54 0.25
CA GLU A 87 4.75 11.64 0.25
C GLU A 87 5.65 11.54 1.49
N ASP A 88 6.92 11.92 1.36
CA ASP A 88 7.82 12.14 2.47
C ASP A 88 7.42 13.44 3.18
N LEU A 89 7.10 13.34 4.47
CA LEU A 89 6.68 14.45 5.32
C LEU A 89 7.64 15.65 5.29
N SER A 90 8.94 15.41 5.14
CA SER A 90 9.97 16.45 5.16
C SER A 90 10.12 17.19 3.83
N THR A 91 9.79 16.53 2.70
CA THR A 91 10.01 17.09 1.36
C THR A 91 8.73 17.40 0.60
N GLY A 92 7.59 16.84 1.02
CA GLY A 92 6.32 16.91 0.30
C GLY A 92 6.36 16.25 -1.08
N ARG A 93 7.35 15.38 -1.33
CA ARG A 93 7.50 14.64 -2.58
C ARG A 93 7.23 13.17 -2.34
N GLU A 94 6.73 12.49 -3.36
CA GLU A 94 6.57 11.04 -3.33
C GLU A 94 7.89 10.35 -2.98
N VAL A 95 7.85 9.35 -2.11
CA VAL A 95 9.03 8.56 -1.72
C VAL A 95 9.58 7.77 -2.91
N ASP A 96 10.91 7.63 -2.98
CA ASP A 96 11.56 6.80 -4.01
C ASP A 96 11.69 5.34 -3.51
N PRO A 97 11.05 4.35 -4.17
CA PRO A 97 11.17 2.94 -3.83
C PRO A 97 12.41 2.27 -4.47
N GLY A 98 13.22 3.01 -5.23
CA GLY A 98 14.36 2.48 -5.95
C GLY A 98 15.33 1.70 -5.06
N ASP A 99 15.58 2.15 -3.84
CA ASP A 99 16.47 1.45 -2.91
C ASP A 99 15.91 0.12 -2.40
N LEU A 100 14.59 0.04 -2.21
CA LEU A 100 13.91 -1.21 -1.86
C LEU A 100 14.13 -2.26 -2.96
N PHE A 101 13.88 -1.88 -4.22
CA PHE A 101 14.01 -2.80 -5.35
C PHE A 101 15.46 -3.16 -5.65
N ARG A 102 16.40 -2.20 -5.60
CA ARG A 102 17.83 -2.49 -5.75
C ARG A 102 18.30 -3.48 -4.68
N SER A 103 17.80 -3.35 -3.46
CA SER A 103 18.14 -4.24 -2.35
C SER A 103 17.51 -5.62 -2.49
N ALA A 104 16.26 -5.71 -2.94
CA ALA A 104 15.62 -6.98 -3.26
C ALA A 104 16.32 -7.69 -4.44
N HIS A 105 16.67 -6.96 -5.50
CA HIS A 105 17.33 -7.55 -6.66
C HIS A 105 18.71 -8.13 -6.32
N ARG A 106 19.50 -7.46 -5.45
CA ARG A 106 20.77 -8.00 -4.93
C ARG A 106 20.61 -9.31 -4.17
N GLN A 107 19.40 -9.61 -3.70
CA GLN A 107 19.05 -10.85 -3.02
C GLN A 107 18.43 -11.88 -3.98
N ALA A 108 18.58 -11.67 -5.30
CA ALA A 108 18.13 -12.52 -6.42
C ALA A 108 16.61 -12.53 -6.72
N PHE A 109 15.86 -11.50 -6.30
CA PHE A 109 14.41 -11.41 -6.55
C PHE A 109 14.04 -10.70 -7.86
N GLN A 110 12.91 -11.10 -8.45
CA GLN A 110 12.32 -10.46 -9.64
C GLN A 110 11.34 -9.34 -9.22
N PRO A 111 11.63 -8.06 -9.50
CA PRO A 111 10.71 -6.97 -9.17
C PRO A 111 9.53 -6.91 -10.16
N ALA A 112 8.31 -6.79 -9.64
CA ALA A 112 7.11 -6.56 -10.45
C ALA A 112 6.37 -5.31 -9.98
N TRP A 113 5.86 -4.52 -10.92
CA TRP A 113 5.21 -3.23 -10.66
C TRP A 113 3.75 -3.25 -11.10
N THR A 114 2.86 -2.73 -10.25
CA THR A 114 1.50 -2.32 -10.64
C THR A 114 1.24 -0.93 -10.08
N LEU A 115 1.41 0.10 -10.93
CA LEU A 115 1.06 1.48 -10.58
C LEU A 115 -0.39 1.76 -10.98
N GLN A 116 -1.25 2.10 -10.02
CA GLN A 116 -2.57 2.65 -10.33
C GLN A 116 -2.43 4.17 -10.44
N ALA A 117 -2.32 4.67 -11.68
CA ALA A 117 -2.22 6.11 -11.96
C ALA A 117 -3.50 6.85 -11.50
N ARG A 118 -3.33 8.05 -10.95
CA ARG A 118 -4.44 8.98 -10.64
C ARG A 118 -5.21 9.30 -11.93
N PRO A 119 -6.55 9.15 -11.99
CA PRO A 119 -7.31 9.65 -13.12
C PRO A 119 -7.42 11.17 -13.00
N SER A 120 -6.66 11.90 -13.81
CA SER A 120 -6.95 13.30 -14.08
C SER A 120 -8.08 13.38 -15.11
N GLY A 121 -9.25 13.85 -14.69
CA GLY A 121 -10.29 14.34 -15.60
C GLY A 121 -11.43 13.38 -15.93
N SER A 122 -12.62 13.95 -15.97
CA SER A 122 -13.92 13.34 -16.26
C SER A 122 -13.94 12.59 -17.59
N GLY A 123 -13.91 11.26 -17.53
CA GLY A 123 -14.15 10.41 -18.68
C GLY A 123 -14.80 9.11 -18.23
N ARG A 124 -16.07 8.89 -18.60
CA ARG A 124 -16.74 7.58 -18.46
C ARG A 124 -15.92 6.53 -19.19
N ARG A 125 -15.40 5.52 -18.50
CA ARG A 125 -15.16 4.20 -19.10
C ARG A 125 -15.46 3.08 -18.12
N ARG A 126 -16.07 2.04 -18.68
CA ARG A 126 -16.35 0.74 -18.06
C ARG A 126 -15.07 0.20 -17.44
N GLN A 127 -15.08 -0.10 -16.15
CA GLN A 127 -14.12 -1.03 -15.57
C GLN A 127 -14.30 -2.36 -16.30
N LEU A 128 -13.24 -2.82 -16.96
CA LEU A 128 -13.16 -4.24 -17.31
C LEU A 128 -12.91 -5.01 -16.00
N PRO A 129 -13.58 -6.15 -15.79
CA PRO A 129 -13.32 -6.98 -14.63
C PRO A 129 -11.93 -7.60 -14.80
N TRP A 130 -11.01 -7.28 -13.89
CA TRP A 130 -9.79 -8.05 -13.74
C TRP A 130 -10.16 -9.32 -12.98
N ILE A 131 -10.28 -10.41 -13.73
CA ILE A 131 -10.44 -11.77 -13.24
C ILE A 131 -9.05 -12.25 -12.82
N TRP A 132 -8.91 -12.73 -11.57
CA TRP A 132 -7.82 -13.63 -11.18
C TRP A 132 -8.11 -15.02 -11.71
#